data_AF-A0A672T8V0-F1
#
_entry.id   AF-A0A672T8V0-F1
#
_cell.length_a   1.000
_cell.length_b   1.000
_cell.length_c   1.000
_cell.angle_alpha   90.00
_cell.angle_beta   90.00
_cell.angle_gamma   90.00
#
_symmetry.space_group_name_H-M   'P 1'
#
loop_
_entity.id
_entity.type
_entity.pdbx_description
1 polymer ?
#
loop_
_entity_poly.entity_id
_entity_poly.type
_entity_poly.pdbx_seq_one_letter_code
_entity_poly.pdbx_strand_id
1 'polypeptide(L)'
;MAEYASIVRRAVGQLTGHGGVKGFLLQLLRVNDIKTGALVGIDKYGSKYYEDNRYFIGRHRWVIYSTEMNGKNTLWDVDGSMVPAEW
;
A
#
# COMPACT_ATOMS: atom_id res chain seq x y z
N MET A 1 -10.02 14.22 -25.28
CA MET A 1 -11.09 14.24 -24.25
C MET A 1 -11.31 12.87 -23.58
N ALA A 2 -11.43 11.77 -24.34
CA ALA A 2 -11.64 10.42 -23.78
C ALA A 2 -10.47 9.92 -22.90
N GLU A 3 -9.23 10.30 -23.23
CA GLU A 3 -8.04 9.88 -22.50
C GLU A 3 -7.98 10.48 -21.09
N TYR A 4 -8.28 11.78 -20.95
CA TYR A 4 -8.35 12.45 -19.65
C TYR A 4 -9.45 11.88 -18.74
N ALA A 5 -10.59 11.48 -19.29
CA ALA A 5 -11.64 10.85 -18.52
C ALA A 5 -11.19 9.52 -17.89
N SER A 6 -10.32 8.76 -18.59
CA SER A 6 -9.74 7.52 -18.06
C SER A 6 -8.76 7.77 -16.91
N ILE A 7 -7.99 8.86 -16.97
CA ILE A 7 -7.06 9.28 -15.92
C ILE A 7 -7.84 9.70 -14.66
N VAL A 8 -8.87 10.52 -14.83
CA VAL A 8 -9.73 10.96 -13.71
C VAL A 8 -10.43 9.75 -13.07
N ARG A 9 -10.95 8.82 -13.87
CA ARG A 9 -11.57 7.59 -13.36
C ARG A 9 -10.58 6.74 -12.55
N ARG A 10 -9.33 6.64 -13.00
CA ARG A 10 -8.26 5.96 -12.25
C ARG A 10 -7.95 6.67 -10.93
N ALA A 11 -7.82 7.99 -10.94
CA ALA A 11 -7.55 8.78 -9.74
C ALA A 11 -8.68 8.66 -8.69
N VAL A 12 -9.95 8.70 -9.15
CA VAL A 12 -11.10 8.45 -8.27
C VAL A 12 -11.09 7.01 -7.72
N GLY A 13 -10.73 6.03 -8.55
CA GLY A 13 -10.57 4.64 -8.12
C GLY A 13 -9.48 4.44 -7.06
N GLN A 14 -8.39 5.22 -7.13
CA GLN A 14 -7.35 5.20 -6.09
C GLN A 14 -7.86 5.78 -4.77
N LEU A 15 -8.60 6.90 -4.80
CA LEU A 15 -9.18 7.51 -3.61
C LEU A 15 -10.17 6.58 -2.91
N THR A 16 -11.03 5.91 -3.66
CA THR A 16 -12.02 4.96 -3.10
C THR A 16 -11.36 3.65 -2.67
N GLY A 17 -10.35 3.18 -3.39
CA GLY A 17 -9.62 1.94 -3.09
C GLY A 17 -8.86 1.96 -1.76
N HIS A 18 -8.45 3.14 -1.28
CA HIS A 18 -7.77 3.31 0.01
C HIS A 18 -8.72 3.50 1.21
N GLY A 19 -10.02 3.28 1.04
CA GLY A 19 -10.99 3.48 2.12
C GLY A 19 -11.34 4.96 2.37
N GLY A 20 -11.27 5.78 1.32
CA GLY A 20 -11.60 7.20 1.35
C GLY A 20 -10.41 8.12 1.65
N VAL A 21 -10.69 9.41 1.85
CA VAL A 21 -9.68 10.47 1.91
C VAL A 21 -8.68 10.27 3.06
N LYS A 22 -9.14 9.82 4.23
CA LYS A 22 -8.27 9.58 5.38
C LYS A 22 -7.26 8.46 5.12
N GLY A 23 -7.71 7.34 4.56
CA GLY A 23 -6.83 6.22 4.22
C GLY A 23 -5.87 6.58 3.10
N PHE A 24 -6.35 7.32 2.09
CA PHE A 24 -5.51 7.87 1.03
C PHE A 24 -4.41 8.79 1.57
N LEU A 25 -4.74 9.73 2.47
CA LEU A 25 -3.74 10.64 3.06
C LEU A 25 -2.73 9.89 3.93
N LEU A 26 -3.18 8.91 4.71
CA LEU A 26 -2.29 8.09 5.54
C LEU A 26 -1.33 7.27 4.67
N GLN A 27 -1.83 6.68 3.58
CA GLN A 27 -1.02 5.97 2.61
C GLN A 27 0.00 6.90 1.93
N LEU A 28 -0.43 8.09 1.51
CA LEU A 28 0.42 9.08 0.88
C LEU A 28 1.55 9.53 1.81
N LEU A 29 1.27 9.85 3.07
CA LEU A 29 2.26 10.33 4.03
C LEU A 29 3.22 9.23 4.51
N ARG A 30 2.74 7.98 4.59
CA ARG A 30 3.52 6.87 5.16
C ARG A 30 4.34 6.12 4.11
N VAL A 31 3.75 5.86 2.95
CA VAL A 31 4.35 5.04 1.88
C VAL A 31 4.92 5.90 0.76
N ASN A 32 4.55 7.19 0.69
CA ASN A 32 4.87 8.10 -0.42
C ASN A 32 4.37 7.57 -1.78
N ASP A 33 3.42 6.63 -1.77
CA ASP A 33 2.88 6.01 -2.98
C ASP A 33 1.39 5.69 -2.78
N ILE A 34 0.61 5.83 -3.85
CA ILE A 34 -0.86 5.72 -3.85
C ILE A 34 -1.34 4.51 -4.68
N LYS A 35 -0.45 3.57 -4.96
CA LYS A 35 -0.80 2.34 -5.68
C LYS A 35 -1.88 1.55 -4.95
N THR A 36 -2.75 0.97 -5.76
CA THR A 36 -3.77 0.02 -5.36
C THR A 36 -3.41 -1.33 -5.97
N GLY A 37 -3.56 -2.42 -5.22
CA GLY A 37 -3.26 -3.77 -5.70
C GLY A 37 -4.13 -4.80 -5.01
N ALA A 38 -4.04 -6.05 -5.46
CA ALA A 38 -4.71 -7.16 -4.80
C ALA A 38 -3.96 -7.48 -3.49
N LEU A 39 -4.71 -7.69 -2.39
CA LEU A 39 -4.14 -8.14 -1.13
C LEU A 39 -3.78 -9.63 -1.26
N VAL A 40 -2.48 -9.94 -1.25
CA VAL A 40 -1.96 -11.32 -1.33
C VAL A 40 -2.05 -11.99 0.04
N GLY A 41 -1.71 -11.26 1.10
CA GLY A 41 -1.81 -11.79 2.44
C GLY A 41 -1.35 -10.82 3.51
N ILE A 42 -1.39 -11.30 4.75
CA ILE A 42 -1.08 -10.56 5.96
C ILE A 42 -0.10 -11.41 6.77
N ASP A 43 1.02 -10.84 7.19
CA ASP A 43 1.95 -11.54 8.08
C ASP A 43 1.44 -11.63 9.52
N LYS A 44 2.17 -12.36 10.35
CA LYS A 44 1.90 -12.50 11.80
C LYS A 44 1.92 -11.16 12.56
N TYR A 45 2.55 -10.14 12.03
CA TYR A 45 2.68 -8.81 12.66
C TYR A 45 1.60 -7.83 12.17
N GLY A 46 0.81 -8.21 11.17
CA GLY A 46 -0.23 -7.37 10.58
C GLY A 46 0.23 -6.51 9.41
N SER A 47 1.45 -6.71 8.89
CA SER A 47 1.87 -6.09 7.62
C SER A 47 1.12 -6.75 6.47
N LYS A 48 0.69 -5.94 5.50
CA LYS A 48 -0.13 -6.36 4.37
C LYS A 48 0.69 -6.35 3.10
N TYR A 49 0.67 -7.46 2.36
CA TYR A 49 1.42 -7.63 1.12
C TYR A 49 0.47 -7.53 -0.06
N TYR A 50 0.84 -6.69 -1.02
CA TYR A 50 0.02 -6.39 -2.20
C TYR A 50 0.76 -6.75 -3.48
N GLU A 51 0.00 -7.20 -4.48
CA GLU A 51 0.50 -7.50 -5.82
C GLU A 51 -0.39 -6.87 -6.91
N ASP A 52 0.25 -6.31 -7.93
CA ASP A 52 -0.39 -5.92 -9.18
C ASP A 52 0.60 -6.07 -10.35
N ASN A 53 0.34 -7.10 -11.18
CA ASN A 53 1.13 -7.46 -12.36
C ASN A 53 1.03 -6.44 -13.52
N ARG A 54 0.19 -5.41 -13.39
CA ARG A 54 0.15 -4.29 -14.34
C ARG A 54 1.36 -3.37 -14.19
N TYR A 55 2.01 -3.38 -13.03
CA TYR A 55 3.25 -2.64 -12.81
C TYR A 55 4.46 -3.43 -13.29
N PHE A 56 5.54 -2.72 -13.58
CA PHE A 56 6.80 -3.32 -13.95
C PHE A 56 7.43 -4.11 -12.80
N ILE A 57 8.30 -5.06 -13.16
CA ILE A 57 9.04 -5.92 -12.21
C ILE A 57 9.86 -5.02 -11.27
N GLY A 58 9.71 -5.24 -9.97
CA GLY A 58 10.28 -4.38 -8.90
C GLY A 58 9.29 -3.38 -8.29
N ARG A 59 8.17 -3.06 -8.95
CA ARG A 59 7.05 -2.29 -8.36
C ARG A 59 5.74 -3.07 -8.28
N HIS A 60 5.68 -4.23 -8.95
CA HIS A 60 4.54 -5.15 -8.93
C HIS A 60 4.17 -5.69 -7.55
N ARG A 61 5.10 -5.70 -6.59
CA ARG A 61 4.86 -6.16 -5.21
C ARG A 61 5.33 -5.09 -4.24
N TRP A 62 4.55 -4.87 -3.19
CA TRP A 62 4.91 -3.96 -2.12
C TRP A 62 4.26 -4.37 -0.80
N VAL A 63 4.84 -3.90 0.29
CA VAL A 63 4.35 -4.14 1.65
C VAL A 63 3.85 -2.84 2.26
N ILE A 64 2.75 -2.91 3.00
CA ILE A 64 2.30 -1.88 3.92
C ILE A 64 2.52 -2.42 5.33
N TYR A 65 3.54 -1.90 6.01
CA TYR A 65 3.93 -2.33 7.36
C TYR A 65 2.79 -2.20 8.38
N SER A 66 2.81 -3.00 9.43
CA SER A 66 1.91 -2.82 10.57
C SER A 66 2.19 -1.49 11.31
N THR A 67 1.18 -0.96 12.01
CA THR A 67 1.35 0.27 12.82
C THR A 67 2.01 0.01 14.16
N GLU A 68 2.03 -1.25 14.60
CA GLU A 68 2.68 -1.69 15.82
C GLU A 68 3.33 -3.05 15.57
N MET A 69 4.57 -3.23 16.04
CA MET A 69 5.27 -4.50 16.00
C MET A 69 6.01 -4.72 17.32
N ASN A 70 5.78 -5.87 17.96
CA ASN A 70 6.43 -6.26 19.22
C ASN A 70 6.34 -5.20 20.34
N GLY A 71 5.21 -4.49 20.44
CA GLY A 71 5.00 -3.42 21.43
C GLY A 71 5.67 -2.09 21.11
N LYS A 72 6.34 -1.96 19.95
CA LYS A 72 6.86 -0.69 19.44
C LYS A 72 5.89 -0.10 18.43
N ASN A 73 5.61 1.20 18.57
CA ASN A 73 4.84 1.96 17.57
C ASN A 73 5.70 2.16 16.31
N THR A 74 5.29 1.52 15.21
CA THR A 74 5.96 1.55 13.90
C THR A 74 5.12 2.28 12.85
N LEU A 75 4.27 3.21 13.31
CA LEU A 75 3.45 4.03 12.43
C LEU A 75 4.32 4.83 11.45
N TRP A 76 5.40 5.45 11.96
CA TRP A 76 6.35 6.25 11.17
C TRP A 76 7.74 5.62 11.08
N ASP A 77 8.14 4.84 12.09
CA ASP A 77 9.43 4.14 12.13
C ASP A 77 9.31 2.78 11.44
N VAL A 78 9.13 2.81 10.13
CA VAL A 78 9.10 1.60 9.30
C VAL A 78 10.52 1.15 8.95
N ASP A 79 10.77 -0.15 8.98
CA ASP A 79 12.06 -0.76 8.65
C ASP A 79 11.86 -1.99 7.77
N GLY A 80 12.77 -2.19 6.81
CA GLY A 80 12.78 -3.37 5.95
C GLY A 80 13.02 -4.68 6.71
N SER A 81 13.70 -4.61 7.86
CA SER A 81 13.91 -5.78 8.73
C SER A 81 12.64 -6.30 9.41
N MET A 82 11.52 -5.58 9.31
CA MET A 82 10.23 -5.98 9.89
C MET A 82 9.54 -7.10 9.10
N VAL A 83 9.96 -7.34 7.85
CA VAL A 83 9.41 -8.43 7.02
C VAL A 83 9.97 -9.76 7.53
N PRO A 84 9.11 -10.72 7.95
CA PRO A 84 9.60 -12.00 8.43
C PRO A 84 9.98 -12.91 7.23
N ALA A 85 10.86 -13.87 7.49
CA ALA A 85 11.58 -14.61 6.44
C ALA A 85 10.69 -15.43 5.48
N GLU A 86 9.46 -15.72 5.88
CA GLU A 86 8.48 -16.42 5.06
C GLU A 86 7.84 -15.57 3.93
N TRP A 87 8.03 -14.24 3.95
CA TRP A 87 7.46 -13.29 2.98
C TRP A 87 8.46 -12.73 1.98
#